data_AF-A0A110B429-F1
#
_entry.id   AF-A0A110B429-F1
#
_cell.length_a   1.000
_cell.length_b   1.000
_cell.length_c   1.000
_cell.angle_alpha   90.00
_cell.angle_beta   90.00
_cell.angle_gamma   90.00
#
_symmetry.space_group_name_H-M   'P 1'
#
loop_
_entity.id
_entity.type
_entity.pdbx_description
1 polymer ?
#
loop_
_entity_poly.entity_id
_entity_poly.type
_entity_poly.pdbx_seq_one_letter_code
_entity_poly.pdbx_strand_id
1 'polypeptide(L)'
;MKNFVKALYADLLHRIDLVIAEINGMDHHEDYRTRFIESTLLKIREIRKPIQQALEIGGLEYDNLSGNYLFQYNRLNREFNAYHTYRFLAIKNYGDPEIFFYRLIKKIYKEHRITSVPPIVSTISNHDYYYWAVPMLEIIAIPSGEENSLLNLPDMYHEIGHLLYSMYEGRSCELSAPEIEKHLKREIATLHDKKQYAHFGAEVERAKYLWQVSWLEEFSCDLAGTYMTGAAYAWTNLKLISADHGSSKIFEYNDTHPANEARMRIILLMLEKLGLAEEKKQIEETWQRFLSEAEIFRPSAYKLIYPDKLFNLIINEFIGFYDNADLAPCTELKGAQNKSVSELLSAAWQTAQNDPLNFYQHETDVINGLKAQFGLSTGGSK
;
A
#
# COMPACT_ATOMS: atom_id res chain seq x y z
N MET A 1 -16.59 37.45 14.11
CA MET A 1 -16.05 36.15 13.63
C MET A 1 -15.27 35.45 14.74
N LYS A 2 -14.60 36.20 15.63
CA LYS A 2 -13.82 35.69 16.76
C LYS A 2 -14.45 34.57 17.60
N ASN A 3 -15.70 34.72 18.06
CA ASN A 3 -16.34 33.73 18.95
C ASN A 3 -16.50 32.37 18.27
N PHE A 4 -16.76 32.37 16.96
CA PHE A 4 -16.86 31.14 16.17
C PHE A 4 -15.50 30.45 16.08
N VAL A 5 -14.44 31.18 15.71
CA VAL A 5 -13.09 30.61 15.65
C VAL A 5 -12.64 30.11 17.03
N LYS A 6 -12.90 30.86 18.10
CA LYS A 6 -12.62 30.44 19.48
C LYS A 6 -13.35 29.14 19.85
N ALA A 7 -14.62 29.00 19.46
CA ALA A 7 -15.38 27.78 19.66
C ALA A 7 -14.76 26.57 18.92
N LEU A 8 -14.28 26.76 17.69
CA LEU A 8 -13.58 25.70 16.94
C LEU A 8 -12.30 25.22 17.65
N TYR A 9 -11.48 26.15 18.15
CA TYR A 9 -10.27 25.80 18.91
C TYR A 9 -10.60 25.05 20.20
N ALA A 10 -11.63 25.51 20.93
CA ALA A 10 -12.07 24.85 22.17
C ALA A 10 -12.61 23.44 21.91
N ASP A 11 -13.41 23.24 20.87
CA ASP A 11 -13.91 21.92 20.45
C ASP A 11 -12.75 20.98 20.09
N LEU A 12 -11.81 21.43 19.25
CA LEU A 12 -10.67 20.59 18.86
C LEU A 12 -9.76 20.25 20.04
N LEU A 13 -9.52 21.20 20.96
CA LEU A 13 -8.78 20.93 22.19
C LEU A 13 -9.46 19.85 23.03
N HIS A 14 -10.79 19.96 23.20
CA HIS A 14 -11.56 18.97 23.94
C HIS A 14 -11.49 17.58 23.30
N ARG A 15 -11.65 17.47 21.98
CA ARG A 15 -11.51 16.21 21.24
C ARG A 15 -10.12 15.60 21.38
N ILE A 16 -9.07 16.42 21.32
CA ILE A 16 -7.69 15.97 21.57
C ILE A 16 -7.53 15.42 22.98
N ASP A 17 -8.04 16.12 23.99
CA ASP A 17 -7.95 15.70 25.38
C ASP A 17 -8.69 14.38 25.64
N LEU A 18 -9.86 14.19 25.01
CA LEU A 18 -10.59 12.91 25.06
C LEU A 18 -9.77 11.76 24.48
N VAL A 19 -9.17 11.93 23.30
CA VAL A 19 -8.33 10.89 22.67
C VAL A 19 -7.12 10.56 23.52
N ILE A 20 -6.43 11.57 24.07
CA ILE A 20 -5.29 11.36 24.98
C ILE A 20 -5.75 10.58 26.22
N ALA A 21 -6.87 10.96 26.82
CA ALA A 21 -7.40 10.30 28.01
C ALA A 21 -7.78 8.83 27.71
N GLU A 22 -8.44 8.57 26.58
CA GLU A 22 -8.83 7.23 26.16
C GLU A 22 -7.60 6.35 25.92
N ILE A 23 -6.61 6.83 25.17
CA ILE A 23 -5.35 6.10 24.96
C ILE A 23 -4.67 5.80 26.31
N ASN A 24 -4.55 6.77 27.22
CA ASN A 24 -3.90 6.51 28.52
C ASN A 24 -4.69 5.56 29.43
N GLY A 25 -6.00 5.43 29.21
CA GLY A 25 -6.89 4.56 29.99
C GLY A 25 -7.00 3.13 29.46
N MET A 26 -6.48 2.84 28.27
CA MET A 26 -6.48 1.50 27.67
C MET A 26 -5.30 0.64 28.17
N ASP A 27 -5.53 -0.66 28.27
CA ASP A 27 -4.46 -1.65 28.42
C ASP A 27 -3.84 -1.93 27.05
N HIS A 28 -2.57 -1.58 26.89
CA HIS A 28 -1.85 -1.73 25.62
C HIS A 28 -1.04 -3.02 25.56
N HIS A 29 -1.15 -3.73 24.44
CA HIS A 29 -0.35 -4.92 24.18
C HIS A 29 1.15 -4.56 24.03
N GLU A 30 2.04 -5.44 24.52
CA GLU A 30 3.49 -5.20 24.54
C GLU A 30 4.11 -5.01 23.15
N ASP A 31 3.50 -5.63 22.13
CA ASP A 31 3.99 -5.63 20.75
C ASP A 31 4.13 -4.21 20.16
N TYR A 32 3.33 -3.24 20.61
CA TYR A 32 3.32 -1.89 20.05
C TYR A 32 3.31 -0.74 21.07
N ARG A 33 3.21 -1.08 22.37
CA ARG A 33 3.08 -0.10 23.47
C ARG A 33 4.13 0.99 23.43
N THR A 34 5.42 0.66 23.46
CA THR A 34 6.46 1.69 23.67
C THR A 34 6.66 2.57 22.44
N ARG A 35 6.65 2.02 21.22
CA ARG A 35 6.92 2.83 20.02
C ARG A 35 5.68 3.55 19.51
N PHE A 36 4.60 2.81 19.26
CA PHE A 36 3.47 3.33 18.51
C PHE A 36 2.56 4.21 19.38
N ILE A 37 2.27 3.80 20.61
CA ILE A 37 1.47 4.62 21.54
C ILE A 37 2.20 5.90 21.91
N GLU A 38 3.48 5.81 22.33
CA GLU A 38 4.22 7.00 22.77
C GLU A 38 4.41 7.99 21.63
N SER A 39 4.75 7.52 20.42
CA SER A 39 4.83 8.35 19.22
C SER A 39 3.48 8.99 18.88
N THR A 40 2.38 8.25 18.96
CA THR A 40 1.02 8.78 18.73
C THR A 40 0.67 9.89 19.73
N LEU A 41 0.88 9.63 21.03
CA LEU A 41 0.61 10.60 22.09
C LEU A 41 1.51 11.84 21.96
N LEU A 42 2.78 11.66 21.61
CA LEU A 42 3.70 12.78 21.36
C LEU A 42 3.16 13.67 20.23
N LYS A 43 2.79 13.08 19.09
CA LYS A 43 2.27 13.83 17.94
C LYS A 43 0.94 14.53 18.23
N ILE A 44 0.01 13.87 18.91
CA ILE A 44 -1.25 14.50 19.33
C ILE A 44 -0.98 15.67 20.30
N ARG A 45 0.00 15.54 21.21
CA ARG A 45 0.41 16.65 22.11
C ARG A 45 1.09 17.81 21.36
N GLU A 46 1.85 17.52 20.31
CA GLU A 46 2.43 18.56 19.42
C GLU A 46 1.34 19.39 18.74
N ILE A 47 0.23 18.77 18.33
CA ILE A 47 -0.95 19.45 17.78
C ILE A 47 -1.71 20.23 18.87
N ARG A 48 -1.84 19.64 20.05
CA ARG A 48 -2.51 20.24 21.23
C ARG A 48 -1.90 21.58 21.63
N LYS A 49 -0.56 21.66 21.65
CA LYS A 49 0.20 22.82 22.16
C LYS A 49 -0.17 24.16 21.50
N PRO A 50 -0.13 24.33 20.17
CA PRO A 50 -0.51 25.59 19.53
C PRO A 50 -2.00 25.95 19.72
N ILE A 51 -2.89 24.96 19.88
CA ILE A 51 -4.33 25.20 20.12
C ILE A 51 -4.53 25.80 21.51
N GLN A 52 -3.93 25.19 22.53
CA GLN A 52 -3.93 25.68 23.90
C GLN A 52 -3.36 27.11 23.97
N GLN A 53 -2.19 27.33 23.33
CA GLN A 53 -1.55 28.64 23.31
C GLN A 53 -2.41 29.73 22.66
N ALA A 54 -3.12 29.40 21.56
CA ALA A 54 -4.02 30.35 20.90
C ALA A 54 -5.19 30.79 21.79
N LEU A 55 -5.70 29.87 22.63
CA LEU A 55 -6.76 30.15 23.61
C LEU A 55 -6.27 30.98 24.80
N GLU A 56 -5.02 30.77 25.25
CA GLU A 56 -4.45 31.42 26.45
C GLU A 56 -3.90 32.82 26.19
N ILE A 57 -3.21 33.04 25.06
CA ILE A 57 -2.51 34.31 24.77
C ILE A 57 -3.50 35.43 24.38
N GLY A 58 -4.78 35.10 24.17
CA GLY A 58 -5.83 36.06 23.83
C GLY A 58 -5.78 36.55 22.37
N GLY A 59 -4.92 35.98 21.52
CA GLY A 59 -4.83 36.34 20.11
C GLY A 59 -6.13 36.12 19.33
N LEU A 60 -6.96 35.18 19.79
CA LEU A 60 -8.31 34.92 19.25
C LEU A 60 -9.31 36.04 19.54
N GLU A 61 -9.00 37.03 20.39
CA GLU A 61 -9.89 38.14 20.72
C GLU A 61 -9.92 39.23 19.64
N TYR A 62 -8.98 39.21 18.70
CA TYR A 62 -8.83 40.23 17.65
C TYR A 62 -9.48 39.78 16.33
N ASP A 63 -10.58 40.44 15.92
CA ASP A 63 -11.32 40.04 14.71
C ASP A 63 -10.45 40.12 13.42
N ASN A 64 -9.50 41.06 13.34
CA ASN A 64 -8.60 41.21 12.19
C ASN A 64 -7.63 40.04 11.98
N LEU A 65 -7.44 39.17 12.98
CA LEU A 65 -6.61 37.97 12.89
C LEU A 65 -7.43 36.69 12.63
N SER A 66 -8.76 36.78 12.57
CA SER A 66 -9.65 35.60 12.47
C SER A 66 -9.31 34.70 11.27
N GLY A 67 -8.94 35.28 10.13
CA GLY A 67 -8.56 34.52 8.93
C GLY A 67 -7.31 33.66 9.13
N ASN A 68 -6.27 34.23 9.77
CA ASN A 68 -5.03 33.51 10.07
C ASN A 68 -5.27 32.36 11.05
N TYR A 69 -6.08 32.59 12.09
CA TYR A 69 -6.44 31.55 13.05
C TYR A 69 -7.33 30.47 12.45
N LEU A 70 -8.23 30.81 11.52
CA LEU A 70 -9.03 29.82 10.80
C LEU A 70 -8.16 28.94 9.89
N PHE A 71 -7.18 29.53 9.18
CA PHE A 71 -6.21 28.77 8.39
C PHE A 71 -5.39 27.81 9.28
N GLN A 72 -4.87 28.31 10.40
CA GLN A 72 -4.12 27.49 11.36
C GLN A 72 -4.98 26.37 11.95
N TYR A 73 -6.24 26.66 12.30
CA TYR A 73 -7.20 25.65 12.76
C TYR A 73 -7.40 24.56 11.73
N ASN A 74 -7.67 24.91 10.48
CA ASN A 74 -7.89 23.94 9.40
C ASN A 74 -6.66 23.05 9.17
N ARG A 75 -5.45 23.58 9.36
CA ARG A 75 -4.22 22.77 9.31
C ARG A 75 -4.17 21.78 10.48
N LEU A 76 -4.31 22.26 11.72
CA LEU A 76 -4.22 21.44 12.93
C LEU A 76 -5.36 20.40 13.02
N ASN A 77 -6.57 20.76 12.63
CA ASN A 77 -7.71 19.84 12.58
C ASN A 77 -7.51 18.73 11.53
N ARG A 78 -6.95 19.05 10.35
CA ARG A 78 -6.60 18.01 9.35
C ARG A 78 -5.53 17.06 9.88
N GLU A 79 -4.50 17.61 10.52
CA GLU A 79 -3.45 16.80 11.13
C GLU A 79 -4.00 15.90 12.26
N PHE A 80 -4.81 16.46 13.16
CA PHE A 80 -5.47 15.69 14.22
C PHE A 80 -6.38 14.60 13.64
N ASN A 81 -7.18 14.91 12.62
CA ASN A 81 -8.05 13.92 11.99
C ASN A 81 -7.24 12.78 11.36
N ALA A 82 -6.06 13.04 10.79
CA ALA A 82 -5.19 11.97 10.30
C ALA A 82 -4.74 11.04 11.45
N TYR A 83 -4.22 11.60 12.56
CA TYR A 83 -3.84 10.79 13.73
C TYR A 83 -5.03 10.05 14.36
N HIS A 84 -6.19 10.69 14.40
CA HIS A 84 -7.42 10.11 14.93
C HIS A 84 -7.91 8.94 14.07
N THR A 85 -8.07 9.15 12.77
CA THR A 85 -8.60 8.14 11.84
C THR A 85 -7.66 6.97 11.69
N TYR A 86 -6.35 7.21 11.63
CA TYR A 86 -5.40 6.16 11.30
C TYR A 86 -4.81 5.52 12.56
N ARG A 87 -4.13 6.30 13.42
CA ARG A 87 -3.40 5.72 14.57
C ARG A 87 -4.32 5.41 15.73
N PHE A 88 -5.22 6.31 16.11
CA PHE A 88 -6.11 6.07 17.25
C PHE A 88 -7.10 4.93 17.00
N LEU A 89 -7.68 4.82 15.80
CA LEU A 89 -8.52 3.65 15.47
C LEU A 89 -7.72 2.34 15.47
N ALA A 90 -6.49 2.34 14.95
CA ALA A 90 -5.62 1.15 15.03
C ALA A 90 -5.32 0.73 16.47
N ILE A 91 -5.11 1.69 17.39
CA ILE A 91 -4.94 1.42 18.82
C ILE A 91 -6.22 0.82 19.41
N LYS A 92 -7.36 1.43 19.12
CA LYS A 92 -8.66 1.04 19.66
C LYS A 92 -9.08 -0.36 19.21
N ASN A 93 -8.74 -0.72 17.98
CA ASN A 93 -9.11 -2.00 17.38
C ASN A 93 -8.05 -3.09 17.61
N TYR A 94 -6.97 -2.84 18.35
CA TYR A 94 -5.88 -3.80 18.47
C TYR A 94 -6.28 -5.05 19.28
N GLY A 95 -6.65 -6.11 18.58
CA GLY A 95 -7.02 -7.41 19.15
C GLY A 95 -6.23 -8.57 18.53
N ASP A 96 -6.81 -9.76 18.58
CA ASP A 96 -6.18 -10.99 18.04
C ASP A 96 -5.81 -10.88 16.55
N PRO A 97 -6.63 -10.30 15.65
CA PRO A 97 -6.23 -10.07 14.26
C PRO A 97 -4.99 -9.17 14.14
N GLU A 98 -4.95 -8.05 14.86
CA GLU A 98 -3.80 -7.14 14.83
C GLU A 98 -2.53 -7.79 15.38
N ILE A 99 -2.65 -8.61 16.44
CA ILE A 99 -1.52 -9.39 16.97
C ILE A 99 -1.03 -10.39 15.92
N PHE A 100 -1.95 -11.09 15.24
CA PHE A 100 -1.62 -12.02 14.16
C PHE A 100 -0.82 -11.31 13.06
N PHE A 101 -1.34 -10.20 12.55
CA PHE A 101 -0.71 -9.47 11.47
C PHE A 101 0.60 -8.81 11.87
N TYR A 102 0.68 -8.24 13.08
CA TYR A 102 1.94 -7.67 13.59
C TYR A 102 3.05 -8.73 13.66
N ARG A 103 2.72 -9.94 14.12
CA ARG A 103 3.69 -11.05 14.18
C ARG A 103 4.03 -11.59 12.80
N LEU A 104 3.06 -11.64 11.90
CA LEU A 104 3.27 -12.00 10.50
C LEU A 104 4.21 -11.00 9.81
N ILE A 105 3.94 -9.70 9.88
CA ILE A 105 4.77 -8.69 9.23
C ILE A 105 6.18 -8.61 9.84
N LYS A 106 6.32 -8.82 11.16
CA LYS A 106 7.63 -8.92 11.81
C LYS A 106 8.43 -10.12 11.29
N LYS A 107 7.77 -11.26 11.03
CA LYS A 107 8.38 -12.43 10.39
C LYS A 107 8.79 -12.10 8.95
N ILE A 108 7.94 -11.45 8.17
CA ILE A 108 8.24 -11.00 6.79
C ILE A 108 9.45 -10.05 6.76
N TYR A 109 9.46 -9.03 7.61
CA TYR A 109 10.58 -8.07 7.69
C TYR A 109 11.90 -8.78 7.99
N LYS A 110 11.88 -9.75 8.92
CA LYS A 110 13.06 -10.55 9.23
C LYS A 110 13.50 -11.43 8.06
N GLU A 111 12.55 -12.10 7.39
CA GLU A 111 12.85 -12.97 6.24
C GLU A 111 13.49 -12.20 5.09
N HIS A 112 12.96 -11.01 4.78
CA HIS A 112 13.45 -10.18 3.69
C HIS A 112 14.55 -9.20 4.09
N ARG A 113 15.06 -9.30 5.33
CA ARG A 113 16.11 -8.41 5.88
C ARG A 113 15.77 -6.92 5.80
N ILE A 114 14.49 -6.58 5.93
CA ILE A 114 14.04 -5.20 6.04
C ILE A 114 14.49 -4.66 7.42
N THR A 115 15.37 -3.67 7.40
CA THR A 115 16.01 -3.12 8.61
C THR A 115 15.16 -2.08 9.34
N SER A 116 14.10 -1.58 8.71
CA SER A 116 13.16 -0.67 9.36
C SER A 116 12.25 -1.39 10.34
N VAL A 117 11.57 -0.60 11.16
CA VAL A 117 10.63 -1.14 12.13
C VAL A 117 9.33 -1.50 11.41
N PRO A 118 8.77 -2.72 11.62
CA PRO A 118 7.51 -3.11 10.99
C PRO A 118 6.38 -2.13 11.30
N PRO A 119 5.48 -1.82 10.35
CA PRO A 119 4.31 -0.98 10.59
C PRO A 119 3.32 -1.68 11.52
N ILE A 120 2.34 -0.93 12.01
CA ILE A 120 1.14 -1.52 12.58
C ILE A 120 0.22 -1.93 11.44
N VAL A 121 -0.25 -3.17 11.49
CA VAL A 121 -1.30 -3.65 10.60
C VAL A 121 -2.60 -3.63 11.36
N SER A 122 -3.64 -3.03 10.80
CA SER A 122 -4.95 -2.92 11.43
C SER A 122 -6.09 -3.30 10.50
N THR A 123 -7.11 -3.97 11.04
CA THR A 123 -8.29 -4.42 10.29
C THR A 123 -9.32 -3.32 10.02
N ILE A 124 -8.87 -2.05 9.93
CA ILE A 124 -9.71 -0.86 9.77
C ILE A 124 -10.09 -0.55 8.32
N SER A 125 -9.68 -1.37 7.36
CA SER A 125 -9.97 -1.09 5.96
C SER A 125 -11.47 -1.22 5.65
N ASN A 126 -11.95 -0.42 4.70
CA ASN A 126 -13.36 -0.36 4.32
C ASN A 126 -13.58 -0.92 2.91
N HIS A 127 -14.81 -0.89 2.40
CA HIS A 127 -15.13 -1.44 1.08
C HIS A 127 -14.43 -0.70 -0.08
N ASP A 128 -14.12 0.59 0.09
CA ASP A 128 -13.61 1.45 -0.99
C ASP A 128 -12.11 1.25 -1.25
N TYR A 129 -11.38 0.71 -0.27
CA TYR A 129 -9.95 0.42 -0.36
C TYR A 129 -9.71 -0.96 0.22
N TYR A 130 -9.29 -1.92 -0.59
CA TYR A 130 -9.06 -3.27 -0.10
C TYR A 130 -7.89 -3.27 0.89
N TYR A 131 -6.66 -3.24 0.41
CA TYR A 131 -5.47 -2.98 1.22
C TYR A 131 -4.99 -1.55 0.93
N TRP A 132 -4.40 -0.90 1.93
CA TRP A 132 -3.72 0.39 1.74
C TRP A 132 -2.71 0.66 2.85
N ALA A 133 -1.69 1.45 2.53
CA ALA A 133 -0.70 1.91 3.48
C ALA A 133 -0.73 3.44 3.65
N VAL A 134 -0.41 3.89 4.86
CA VAL A 134 -0.06 5.29 5.13
C VAL A 134 1.34 5.30 5.71
N PRO A 135 2.40 5.34 4.85
CA PRO A 135 3.78 5.20 5.31
C PRO A 135 4.19 6.20 6.38
N MET A 136 3.76 7.46 6.25
CA MET A 136 4.07 8.51 7.22
C MET A 136 3.48 8.26 8.63
N LEU A 137 2.50 7.38 8.75
CA LEU A 137 1.89 6.98 10.03
C LEU A 137 2.27 5.56 10.45
N GLU A 138 3.10 4.88 9.66
CA GLU A 138 3.54 3.50 9.87
C GLU A 138 2.35 2.52 9.97
N ILE A 139 1.35 2.68 9.12
CA ILE A 139 0.14 1.83 9.10
C ILE A 139 -0.01 1.13 7.76
N ILE A 140 -0.35 -0.15 7.83
CA ILE A 140 -1.04 -0.88 6.76
C ILE A 140 -2.45 -1.18 7.29
N ALA A 141 -3.45 -0.92 6.48
CA ALA A 141 -4.81 -1.30 6.77
C ALA A 141 -5.27 -2.38 5.79
N ILE A 142 -6.02 -3.31 6.34
CA ILE A 142 -6.56 -4.47 5.63
C ILE A 142 -8.01 -4.69 6.09
N PRO A 143 -8.85 -5.40 5.32
CA PRO A 143 -10.23 -5.66 5.71
C PRO A 143 -10.28 -6.64 6.89
N SER A 144 -11.32 -6.50 7.71
CA SER A 144 -11.63 -7.46 8.76
C SER A 144 -11.87 -8.86 8.18
N GLY A 145 -11.29 -9.88 8.81
CA GLY A 145 -11.45 -11.28 8.42
C GLY A 145 -10.32 -11.82 7.54
N GLU A 146 -9.44 -10.95 7.02
CA GLU A 146 -8.27 -11.36 6.23
C GLU A 146 -7.26 -12.19 7.00
N GLU A 147 -7.29 -12.17 8.34
CA GLU A 147 -6.49 -13.07 9.17
C GLU A 147 -6.87 -14.55 8.99
N ASN A 148 -7.94 -14.80 8.21
CA ASN A 148 -8.45 -16.11 7.84
C ASN A 148 -8.33 -16.40 6.33
N SER A 149 -7.62 -15.58 5.54
CA SER A 149 -7.34 -15.87 4.13
C SER A 149 -5.85 -15.87 3.82
N LEU A 150 -5.39 -16.83 3.02
CA LEU A 150 -4.02 -16.89 2.50
C LEU A 150 -3.88 -16.30 1.11
N LEU A 151 -4.92 -16.40 0.27
CA LEU A 151 -4.82 -16.02 -1.14
C LEU A 151 -4.71 -14.51 -1.36
N ASN A 152 -5.05 -13.70 -0.37
CA ASN A 152 -4.98 -12.24 -0.43
C ASN A 152 -3.71 -11.67 0.22
N LEU A 153 -3.09 -12.40 1.14
CA LEU A 153 -1.92 -11.93 1.88
C LEU A 153 -0.72 -11.51 1.02
N PRO A 154 -0.50 -12.01 -0.21
CA PRO A 154 0.55 -11.46 -1.06
C PRO A 154 0.39 -9.96 -1.33
N ASP A 155 -0.83 -9.42 -1.29
CA ASP A 155 -1.08 -7.99 -1.47
C ASP A 155 -0.51 -7.13 -0.33
N MET A 156 -0.34 -7.70 0.87
CA MET A 156 0.38 -7.02 1.97
C MET A 156 1.83 -6.66 1.58
N TYR A 157 2.45 -7.41 0.66
CA TYR A 157 3.79 -7.08 0.18
C TYR A 157 3.80 -5.89 -0.79
N HIS A 158 2.70 -5.65 -1.50
CA HIS A 158 2.50 -4.39 -2.24
C HIS A 158 2.47 -3.21 -1.27
N GLU A 159 1.74 -3.35 -0.15
CA GLU A 159 1.68 -2.32 0.89
C GLU A 159 3.03 -2.08 1.60
N ILE A 160 3.83 -3.14 1.77
CA ILE A 160 5.23 -3.00 2.20
C ILE A 160 6.03 -2.21 1.15
N GLY A 161 5.73 -2.35 -0.13
CA GLY A 161 6.28 -1.55 -1.22
C GLY A 161 6.14 -0.05 -0.98
N HIS A 162 4.97 0.44 -0.56
CA HIS A 162 4.75 1.85 -0.23
C HIS A 162 5.64 2.32 0.94
N LEU A 163 5.80 1.47 1.95
CA LEU A 163 6.69 1.75 3.09
C LEU A 163 8.16 1.82 2.65
N LEU A 164 8.61 0.89 1.81
CA LEU A 164 9.97 0.88 1.29
C LEU A 164 10.22 2.09 0.37
N TYR A 165 9.29 2.40 -0.52
CA TYR A 165 9.36 3.57 -1.40
C TYR A 165 9.48 4.86 -0.58
N SER A 166 8.63 5.04 0.44
CA SER A 166 8.68 6.18 1.34
C SER A 166 9.98 6.24 2.16
N MET A 167 10.43 5.11 2.70
CA MET A 167 11.66 5.00 3.48
C MET A 167 12.89 5.42 2.69
N TYR A 168 12.93 5.09 1.40
CA TYR A 168 14.02 5.46 0.50
C TYR A 168 13.74 6.72 -0.32
N GLU A 169 12.69 7.47 -0.01
CA GLU A 169 12.33 8.72 -0.70
C GLU A 169 12.22 8.55 -2.23
N GLY A 170 11.74 7.39 -2.69
CA GLY A 170 11.60 7.06 -4.10
C GLY A 170 12.91 6.76 -4.86
N ARG A 171 14.04 6.60 -4.15
CA ARG A 171 15.35 6.32 -4.77
C ARG A 171 15.45 5.01 -5.54
N SER A 172 14.51 4.08 -5.34
CA SER A 172 14.40 2.86 -6.15
C SER A 172 13.95 3.13 -7.60
N CYS A 173 13.61 4.38 -7.94
CA CYS A 173 13.18 4.80 -9.28
C CYS A 173 13.77 6.15 -9.72
N GLU A 174 14.85 6.62 -9.08
CA GLU A 174 15.49 7.92 -9.33
C GLU A 174 16.04 8.08 -10.76
N LEU A 175 16.55 6.99 -11.35
CA LEU A 175 17.07 6.96 -12.72
C LEU A 175 15.94 6.80 -13.76
N SER A 176 14.88 6.07 -13.41
CA SER A 176 13.73 5.83 -14.27
C SER A 176 12.87 7.07 -14.45
N ALA A 177 12.64 7.83 -13.37
CA ALA A 177 11.81 9.04 -13.38
C ALA A 177 12.17 10.04 -14.51
N PRO A 178 13.44 10.50 -14.65
CA PRO A 178 13.81 11.44 -15.71
C PRO A 178 13.70 10.84 -17.12
N GLU A 179 13.94 9.53 -17.29
CA GLU A 179 13.80 8.88 -18.60
C GLU A 179 12.33 8.70 -19.01
N ILE A 180 11.42 8.46 -18.05
CA ILE A 180 9.97 8.46 -18.29
C ILE A 180 9.51 9.87 -18.72
N GLU A 181 9.93 10.91 -18.00
CA GLU A 181 9.58 12.29 -18.34
C GLU A 181 10.08 12.65 -19.74
N LYS A 182 11.33 12.29 -20.07
CA LYS A 182 11.93 12.50 -21.37
C LYS A 182 11.24 11.73 -22.48
N HIS A 183 10.81 10.49 -22.23
CA HIS A 183 10.00 9.70 -23.17
C HIS A 183 8.70 10.44 -23.49
N LEU A 184 7.92 10.81 -22.47
CA LEU A 184 6.60 11.41 -22.68
C LEU A 184 6.69 12.81 -23.30
N LYS A 185 7.69 13.62 -22.94
CA LYS A 185 7.98 14.90 -23.62
C LYS A 185 8.26 14.70 -25.12
N ARG A 186 8.99 13.65 -25.50
CA ARG A 186 9.28 13.32 -26.90
C ARG A 186 8.02 12.86 -27.63
N GLU A 187 7.18 12.06 -26.99
CA GLU A 187 5.90 11.64 -27.57
C GLU A 187 4.98 12.85 -27.80
N ILE A 188 4.88 13.77 -26.85
CA ILE A 188 4.12 15.02 -26.99
C ILE A 188 4.63 15.86 -28.18
N ALA A 189 5.96 16.06 -28.31
CA ALA A 189 6.54 16.75 -29.45
C ALA A 189 6.23 16.05 -30.78
N THR A 190 6.35 14.71 -30.81
CA THR A 190 6.03 13.90 -31.99
C THR A 190 4.55 14.01 -32.38
N LEU A 191 3.64 14.10 -31.41
CA LEU A 191 2.22 14.32 -31.66
C LEU A 191 1.94 15.69 -32.28
N HIS A 192 2.69 16.73 -31.90
CA HIS A 192 2.62 18.04 -32.56
C HIS A 192 3.10 17.96 -34.01
N ASP A 193 4.27 17.37 -34.26
CA ASP A 193 4.87 17.25 -35.60
C ASP A 193 3.95 16.48 -36.55
N LYS A 194 3.30 15.43 -36.05
CA LYS A 194 2.35 14.59 -36.82
C LYS A 194 0.93 15.18 -36.89
N LYS A 195 0.67 16.35 -36.30
CA LYS A 195 -0.67 16.97 -36.19
C LYS A 195 -1.72 16.05 -35.51
N GLN A 196 -1.28 15.18 -34.61
CA GLN A 196 -2.11 14.26 -33.84
C GLN A 196 -2.38 14.74 -32.40
N TYR A 197 -1.77 15.86 -31.99
CA TYR A 197 -1.92 16.41 -30.65
C TYR A 197 -3.39 16.64 -30.24
N ALA A 198 -4.25 17.10 -31.15
CA ALA A 198 -5.68 17.32 -30.86
C ALA A 198 -6.43 16.03 -30.46
N HIS A 199 -5.91 14.86 -30.83
CA HIS A 199 -6.54 13.57 -30.54
C HIS A 199 -5.96 12.90 -29.29
N PHE A 200 -4.64 13.01 -29.06
CA PHE A 200 -3.95 12.25 -28.00
C PHE A 200 -3.22 13.13 -26.97
N GLY A 201 -3.00 14.41 -27.25
CA GLY A 201 -2.11 15.27 -26.47
C GLY A 201 -2.53 15.42 -25.01
N ALA A 202 -3.82 15.63 -24.76
CA ALA A 202 -4.34 15.77 -23.40
C ALA A 202 -4.16 14.48 -22.56
N GLU A 203 -4.35 13.32 -23.18
CA GLU A 203 -4.19 12.02 -22.51
C GLU A 203 -2.72 11.75 -22.17
N VAL A 204 -1.80 12.03 -23.10
CA VAL A 204 -0.36 11.84 -22.87
C VAL A 204 0.19 12.84 -21.85
N GLU A 205 -0.26 14.10 -21.85
CA GLU A 205 0.11 15.08 -20.81
C GLU A 205 -0.42 14.67 -19.44
N ARG A 206 -1.67 14.17 -19.35
CA ARG A 206 -2.20 13.63 -18.10
C ARG A 206 -1.37 12.45 -17.62
N ALA A 207 -1.09 11.50 -18.49
CA ALA A 207 -0.26 10.35 -18.15
C ALA A 207 1.14 10.78 -17.67
N LYS A 208 1.76 11.79 -18.30
CA LYS A 208 3.03 12.35 -17.86
C LYS A 208 2.98 12.92 -16.45
N TYR A 209 1.92 13.63 -16.10
CA TYR A 209 1.69 14.08 -14.74
C TYR A 209 1.53 12.88 -13.78
N LEU A 210 0.70 11.89 -14.13
CA LEU A 210 0.43 10.73 -13.27
C LEU A 210 1.64 9.83 -13.03
N TRP A 211 2.49 9.64 -14.05
CA TRP A 211 3.79 9.00 -13.91
C TRP A 211 4.68 9.68 -12.86
N GLN A 212 4.60 11.01 -12.73
CA GLN A 212 5.40 11.78 -11.79
C GLN A 212 4.84 11.76 -10.37
N VAL A 213 3.51 11.69 -10.20
CA VAL A 213 2.87 11.86 -8.89
C VAL A 213 2.41 10.57 -8.23
N SER A 214 2.16 9.49 -8.97
CA SER A 214 1.61 8.25 -8.39
C SER A 214 2.07 6.96 -9.08
N TRP A 215 2.03 6.87 -10.42
CA TRP A 215 2.19 5.56 -11.05
C TRP A 215 3.56 4.91 -10.89
N LEU A 216 4.62 5.70 -10.79
CA LEU A 216 5.96 5.14 -10.59
C LEU A 216 6.10 4.47 -9.23
N GLU A 217 5.45 5.03 -8.19
CA GLU A 217 5.36 4.41 -6.87
C GLU A 217 4.55 3.11 -6.94
N GLU A 218 3.38 3.12 -7.56
CA GLU A 218 2.54 1.93 -7.75
C GLU A 218 3.28 0.78 -8.45
N PHE A 219 3.99 1.09 -9.54
CA PHE A 219 4.82 0.09 -10.23
C PHE A 219 5.96 -0.42 -9.34
N SER A 220 6.60 0.45 -8.55
CA SER A 220 7.60 0.01 -7.57
C SER A 220 6.99 -0.91 -6.50
N CYS A 221 5.73 -0.68 -6.11
CA CYS A 221 5.02 -1.51 -5.14
C CYS A 221 4.62 -2.87 -5.73
N ASP A 222 4.17 -2.91 -6.99
CA ASP A 222 3.95 -4.16 -7.74
C ASP A 222 5.24 -4.99 -7.86
N LEU A 223 6.38 -4.32 -8.09
CA LEU A 223 7.68 -4.96 -8.12
C LEU A 223 8.12 -5.48 -6.76
N ALA A 224 7.85 -4.76 -5.66
CA ALA A 224 8.12 -5.24 -4.31
C ALA A 224 7.28 -6.49 -3.99
N GLY A 225 5.98 -6.47 -4.28
CA GLY A 225 5.10 -7.63 -4.16
C GLY A 225 5.63 -8.84 -4.91
N THR A 226 6.05 -8.64 -6.16
CA THR A 226 6.59 -9.71 -7.02
C THR A 226 7.98 -10.19 -6.57
N TYR A 227 8.89 -9.28 -6.19
CA TYR A 227 10.24 -9.61 -5.74
C TYR A 227 10.20 -10.45 -4.46
N MET A 228 9.34 -10.08 -3.51
CA MET A 228 9.27 -10.70 -2.20
C MET A 228 8.39 -11.95 -2.15
N THR A 229 7.43 -12.13 -3.07
CA THR A 229 6.54 -13.32 -3.05
C THR A 229 6.50 -14.14 -4.33
N GLY A 230 7.13 -13.65 -5.41
CA GLY A 230 7.11 -14.30 -6.71
C GLY A 230 5.71 -14.40 -7.30
N ALA A 231 5.38 -15.60 -7.77
CA ALA A 231 4.12 -15.89 -8.47
C ALA A 231 2.86 -15.69 -7.59
N ALA A 232 3.00 -15.77 -6.26
CA ALA A 232 1.87 -15.61 -5.34
C ALA A 232 1.23 -14.21 -5.47
N TYR A 233 2.05 -13.15 -5.59
CA TYR A 233 1.53 -11.80 -5.83
C TYR A 233 0.85 -11.67 -7.19
N ALA A 234 1.42 -12.24 -8.24
CA ALA A 234 0.82 -12.18 -9.58
C ALA A 234 -0.57 -12.83 -9.64
N TRP A 235 -0.74 -14.00 -8.99
CA TRP A 235 -2.04 -14.64 -8.86
C TRP A 235 -3.03 -13.82 -8.02
N THR A 236 -2.54 -13.20 -6.95
CA THR A 236 -3.34 -12.31 -6.10
C THR A 236 -3.82 -11.10 -6.87
N ASN A 237 -2.93 -10.43 -7.60
CA ASN A 237 -3.27 -9.30 -8.45
C ASN A 237 -4.31 -9.71 -9.51
N LEU A 238 -4.16 -10.87 -10.15
CA LEU A 238 -5.14 -11.38 -11.11
C LEU A 238 -6.51 -11.66 -10.45
N LYS A 239 -6.53 -12.24 -9.25
CA LYS A 239 -7.76 -12.48 -8.48
C LYS A 239 -8.46 -11.16 -8.16
N LEU A 240 -7.73 -10.15 -7.67
CA LEU A 240 -8.28 -8.85 -7.33
C LEU A 240 -8.86 -8.16 -8.57
N ILE A 241 -8.14 -8.16 -9.70
CA ILE A 241 -8.63 -7.62 -10.98
C ILE A 241 -9.92 -8.35 -11.43
N SER A 242 -9.98 -9.67 -11.23
CA SER A 242 -11.16 -10.48 -11.61
C SER A 242 -12.36 -10.23 -10.70
N ALA A 243 -12.13 -9.97 -9.42
CA ALA A 243 -13.16 -9.71 -8.42
C ALA A 243 -13.79 -8.30 -8.54
N ASP A 244 -13.07 -7.34 -9.12
CA ASP A 244 -13.53 -5.96 -9.37
C ASP A 244 -14.51 -5.88 -10.58
N HIS A 245 -15.48 -6.78 -10.59
CA HIS A 245 -16.63 -6.91 -11.51
C HIS A 245 -16.32 -7.09 -13.00
N GLY A 246 -15.33 -7.91 -13.36
CA GLY A 246 -15.06 -8.24 -14.77
C GLY A 246 -14.91 -6.99 -15.64
N SER A 247 -14.39 -5.91 -15.05
CA SER A 247 -14.54 -4.58 -15.60
C SER A 247 -13.88 -4.48 -16.97
N SER A 248 -14.58 -3.88 -17.93
CA SER A 248 -14.05 -3.48 -19.24
C SER A 248 -12.90 -2.45 -19.15
N LYS A 249 -12.46 -2.14 -17.92
CA LYS A 249 -11.54 -1.07 -17.54
C LYS A 249 -10.09 -1.53 -17.37
N ILE A 250 -9.75 -2.72 -17.86
CA ILE A 250 -8.41 -3.30 -17.74
C ILE A 250 -7.30 -2.39 -18.32
N PHE A 251 -7.63 -1.62 -19.37
CA PHE A 251 -6.71 -0.62 -19.96
C PHE A 251 -6.99 0.82 -19.50
N GLU A 252 -8.00 1.05 -18.67
CA GLU A 252 -8.27 2.36 -18.07
C GLU A 252 -7.37 2.57 -16.86
N TYR A 253 -7.05 3.82 -16.57
CA TYR A 253 -6.29 4.24 -15.41
C TYR A 253 -7.04 5.33 -14.65
N ASN A 254 -6.63 5.64 -13.43
CA ASN A 254 -7.16 6.76 -12.66
C ASN A 254 -6.02 7.59 -12.05
N ASP A 255 -6.36 8.57 -11.22
CA ASP A 255 -5.37 9.49 -10.65
C ASP A 255 -4.41 8.82 -9.66
N THR A 256 -4.82 7.69 -9.10
CA THR A 256 -4.06 6.96 -8.08
C THR A 256 -3.34 5.74 -8.66
N HIS A 257 -3.91 5.08 -9.67
CA HIS A 257 -3.41 3.79 -10.15
C HIS A 257 -3.21 3.77 -11.67
N PRO A 258 -2.10 3.18 -12.16
CA PRO A 258 -1.94 2.87 -13.57
C PRO A 258 -2.92 1.78 -14.01
N ALA A 259 -3.01 1.54 -15.31
CA ALA A 259 -3.91 0.53 -15.85
C ALA A 259 -3.55 -0.89 -15.38
N ASN A 260 -4.57 -1.70 -15.08
CA ASN A 260 -4.38 -3.08 -14.59
C ASN A 260 -3.56 -3.94 -15.56
N GLU A 261 -3.71 -3.76 -16.88
CA GLU A 261 -2.85 -4.46 -17.83
C GLU A 261 -1.39 -4.06 -17.72
N ALA A 262 -1.10 -2.78 -17.51
CA ALA A 262 0.27 -2.29 -17.34
C ALA A 262 0.90 -2.86 -16.06
N ARG A 263 0.12 -2.93 -14.97
CA ARG A 263 0.52 -3.55 -13.70
C ARG A 263 0.83 -5.04 -13.89
N MET A 264 -0.09 -5.81 -14.48
CA MET A 264 0.14 -7.22 -14.75
C MET A 264 1.36 -7.46 -15.66
N ARG A 265 1.56 -6.60 -16.67
CA ARG A 265 2.70 -6.69 -17.60
C ARG A 265 4.04 -6.47 -16.89
N ILE A 266 4.15 -5.49 -16.00
CA ILE A 266 5.41 -5.28 -15.26
C ILE A 266 5.68 -6.43 -14.25
N ILE A 267 4.62 -6.98 -13.64
CA ILE A 267 4.70 -8.17 -12.77
C ILE A 267 5.26 -9.37 -13.53
N LEU A 268 4.73 -9.67 -14.73
CA LEU A 268 5.19 -10.78 -15.57
C LEU A 268 6.65 -10.62 -16.02
N LEU A 269 7.06 -9.39 -16.36
CA LEU A 269 8.46 -9.08 -16.68
C LEU A 269 9.38 -9.28 -15.47
N MET A 270 8.89 -8.98 -14.27
CA MET A 270 9.64 -9.19 -13.04
C MET A 270 9.81 -10.68 -12.70
N LEU A 271 8.78 -11.51 -12.89
CA LEU A 271 8.90 -12.96 -12.74
C LEU A 271 9.96 -13.56 -13.67
N GLU A 272 10.05 -13.07 -14.91
CA GLU A 272 11.12 -13.45 -15.84
C GLU A 272 12.50 -13.10 -15.28
N LYS A 273 12.67 -11.90 -14.73
CA LYS A 273 13.92 -11.42 -14.15
C LYS A 273 14.34 -12.21 -12.91
N LEU A 274 13.39 -12.72 -12.16
CA LEU A 274 13.63 -13.62 -11.02
C LEU A 274 13.93 -15.07 -11.44
N GLY A 275 13.89 -15.39 -12.74
CA GLY A 275 14.11 -16.75 -13.24
C GLY A 275 12.92 -17.70 -13.01
N LEU A 276 11.72 -17.16 -12.77
CA LEU A 276 10.48 -17.91 -12.53
C LEU A 276 9.70 -18.12 -13.83
N ALA A 277 10.36 -18.70 -14.84
CA ALA A 277 9.84 -18.78 -16.21
C ALA A 277 8.59 -19.67 -16.34
N GLU A 278 8.54 -20.78 -15.61
CA GLU A 278 7.39 -21.70 -15.64
C GLU A 278 6.17 -21.06 -14.96
N GLU A 279 6.36 -20.44 -13.80
CA GLU A 279 5.30 -19.72 -13.11
C GLU A 279 4.79 -18.54 -13.94
N LYS A 280 5.70 -17.75 -14.53
CA LYS A 280 5.33 -16.67 -15.47
C LYS A 280 4.44 -17.19 -16.58
N LYS A 281 4.83 -18.30 -17.23
CA LYS A 281 4.09 -18.89 -18.35
C LYS A 281 2.66 -19.26 -17.94
N GLN A 282 2.49 -19.90 -16.78
CA GLN A 282 1.16 -20.29 -16.28
C GLN A 282 0.26 -19.07 -16.02
N ILE A 283 0.82 -18.03 -15.40
CA ILE A 283 0.09 -16.79 -15.12
C ILE A 283 -0.23 -16.06 -16.42
N GLU A 284 0.73 -15.93 -17.33
CA GLU A 284 0.55 -15.27 -18.61
C GLU A 284 -0.52 -15.96 -19.46
N GLU A 285 -0.51 -17.29 -19.55
CA GLU A 285 -1.55 -18.05 -20.24
C GLU A 285 -2.94 -17.81 -19.63
N THR A 286 -3.04 -17.75 -18.30
CA THR A 286 -4.30 -17.49 -17.61
C THR A 286 -4.77 -16.04 -17.81
N TRP A 287 -3.83 -15.08 -17.75
CA TRP A 287 -4.07 -13.67 -18.03
C TRP A 287 -4.57 -13.46 -19.45
N GLN A 288 -3.96 -14.10 -20.46
CA GLN A 288 -4.43 -14.00 -21.84
C GLN A 288 -5.84 -14.57 -22.03
N ARG A 289 -6.18 -15.67 -21.34
CA ARG A 289 -7.55 -16.21 -21.35
C ARG A 289 -8.53 -15.21 -20.73
N PHE A 290 -8.22 -14.69 -19.55
CA PHE A 290 -9.02 -13.65 -18.90
C PHE A 290 -9.21 -12.43 -19.82
N LEU A 291 -8.15 -11.95 -20.46
CA LEU A 291 -8.23 -10.84 -21.42
C LEU A 291 -9.10 -11.14 -22.64
N SER A 292 -9.14 -12.40 -23.10
CA SER A 292 -9.95 -12.80 -24.25
C SER A 292 -11.44 -12.89 -23.94
N GLU A 293 -11.78 -13.08 -22.66
CA GLU A 293 -13.16 -13.22 -22.18
C GLU A 293 -13.73 -11.89 -21.68
N ALA A 294 -12.88 -11.00 -21.17
CA ALA A 294 -13.27 -9.63 -20.85
C ALA A 294 -13.45 -8.83 -22.15
N GLU A 295 -14.56 -8.11 -22.31
CA GLU A 295 -14.75 -7.19 -23.45
C GLU A 295 -13.86 -5.97 -23.24
N ILE A 296 -12.77 -5.84 -24.03
CA ILE A 296 -11.77 -4.80 -23.73
C ILE A 296 -11.54 -3.81 -24.85
N PHE A 297 -11.97 -2.58 -24.58
CA PHE A 297 -11.51 -1.40 -25.29
C PHE A 297 -10.08 -1.06 -24.81
N ARG A 298 -9.12 -1.08 -25.74
CA ARG A 298 -7.76 -0.55 -25.49
C ARG A 298 -7.68 0.88 -26.04
N PRO A 299 -7.39 1.89 -25.20
CA PRO A 299 -7.18 3.26 -25.67
C PRO A 299 -6.08 3.33 -26.72
N SER A 300 -6.27 4.16 -27.73
CA SER A 300 -5.34 4.29 -28.86
C SER A 300 -3.98 4.90 -28.46
N ALA A 301 -3.93 5.74 -27.42
CA ALA A 301 -2.70 6.29 -26.87
C ALA A 301 -1.95 5.32 -25.93
N TYR A 302 -2.53 4.16 -25.60
CA TYR A 302 -2.03 3.28 -24.53
C TYR A 302 -0.55 2.87 -24.70
N LYS A 303 -0.13 2.53 -25.92
CA LYS A 303 1.26 2.16 -26.22
C LYS A 303 2.25 3.33 -26.09
N LEU A 304 1.78 4.57 -26.23
CA LEU A 304 2.61 5.76 -26.03
C LEU A 304 2.89 5.98 -24.54
N ILE A 305 1.90 5.65 -23.71
CA ILE A 305 1.89 5.87 -22.26
C ILE A 305 2.67 4.77 -21.50
N TYR A 306 2.55 3.52 -21.93
CA TYR A 306 3.15 2.36 -21.26
C TYR A 306 4.09 1.54 -22.17
N PRO A 307 5.23 2.11 -22.64
CA PRO A 307 6.18 1.36 -23.45
C PRO A 307 7.01 0.36 -22.63
N ASP A 308 7.20 -0.86 -23.14
CA ASP A 308 7.94 -1.93 -22.45
C ASP A 308 9.38 -1.55 -22.08
N LYS A 309 9.99 -0.64 -22.84
CA LYS A 309 11.34 -0.14 -22.55
C LYS A 309 11.42 0.55 -21.18
N LEU A 310 10.37 1.29 -20.78
CA LEU A 310 10.33 1.96 -19.49
C LEU A 310 10.14 0.95 -18.36
N PHE A 311 9.30 -0.07 -18.55
CA PHE A 311 9.15 -1.16 -17.57
C PHE A 311 10.46 -1.90 -17.32
N ASN A 312 11.18 -2.26 -18.37
CA ASN A 312 12.49 -2.90 -18.22
C ASN A 312 13.49 -1.99 -17.50
N LEU A 313 13.44 -0.67 -17.71
CA LEU A 313 14.28 0.28 -16.99
C LEU A 313 13.95 0.28 -15.49
N ILE A 314 12.67 0.42 -15.14
CA ILE A 314 12.20 0.42 -13.75
C ILE A 314 12.58 -0.87 -13.04
N ILE A 315 12.39 -2.04 -13.69
CA ILE A 315 12.74 -3.33 -13.11
C ILE A 315 14.24 -3.45 -12.84
N ASN A 316 15.08 -3.10 -13.81
CA ASN A 316 16.54 -3.21 -13.64
C ASN A 316 17.05 -2.28 -12.54
N GLU A 317 16.49 -1.07 -12.45
CA GLU A 317 16.80 -0.13 -11.37
C GLU A 317 16.34 -0.66 -10.02
N PHE A 318 15.10 -1.14 -9.92
CA PHE A 318 14.53 -1.72 -8.70
C PHE A 318 15.41 -2.84 -8.16
N ILE A 319 15.76 -3.83 -9.00
CA ILE A 319 16.62 -4.95 -8.61
C ILE A 319 17.98 -4.43 -8.16
N GLY A 320 18.63 -3.59 -8.98
CA GLY A 320 19.95 -3.05 -8.64
C GLY A 320 19.95 -2.26 -7.33
N PHE A 321 18.89 -1.52 -7.04
CA PHE A 321 18.74 -0.77 -5.79
C PHE A 321 18.57 -1.71 -4.60
N TYR A 322 17.63 -2.65 -4.67
CA TYR A 322 17.27 -3.51 -3.53
C TYR A 322 18.29 -4.62 -3.27
N ASP A 323 19.02 -5.08 -4.27
CA ASP A 323 20.18 -5.95 -4.08
C ASP A 323 21.28 -5.24 -3.27
N ASN A 324 21.50 -3.94 -3.53
CA ASN A 324 22.45 -3.12 -2.76
C ASN A 324 21.93 -2.78 -1.34
N ALA A 325 20.61 -2.75 -1.16
CA ALA A 325 19.97 -2.56 0.13
C ALA A 325 19.84 -3.87 0.94
N ASP A 326 20.34 -5.00 0.41
CA ASP A 326 20.27 -6.34 1.00
C ASP A 326 18.84 -6.84 1.26
N LEU A 327 17.87 -6.42 0.43
CA LEU A 327 16.52 -6.97 0.48
C LEU A 327 16.54 -8.38 -0.11
N ALA A 328 16.07 -9.39 0.62
CA ALA A 328 16.07 -10.77 0.12
C ALA A 328 14.95 -10.99 -0.92
N PRO A 329 15.21 -11.52 -2.12
CA PRO A 329 14.16 -11.96 -3.03
C PRO A 329 13.55 -13.29 -2.57
N CYS A 330 12.31 -13.57 -2.99
CA CYS A 330 11.62 -14.84 -2.68
C CYS A 330 12.40 -16.08 -3.13
N THR A 331 13.21 -15.95 -4.18
CA THR A 331 14.04 -17.01 -4.74
C THR A 331 15.19 -17.40 -3.83
N GLU A 332 15.71 -16.47 -3.03
CA GLU A 332 16.75 -16.74 -2.02
C GLU A 332 16.17 -17.48 -0.80
N LEU A 333 14.90 -17.21 -0.48
CA LEU A 333 14.22 -17.80 0.67
C LEU A 333 13.79 -19.26 0.45
N LYS A 334 13.87 -19.77 -0.79
CA LYS A 334 13.47 -21.13 -1.14
C LYS A 334 14.34 -22.17 -0.42
N GLY A 335 13.70 -23.10 0.28
CA GLY A 335 14.38 -24.22 0.95
C GLY A 335 15.04 -23.85 2.28
N ALA A 336 14.71 -22.68 2.85
CA ALA A 336 15.13 -22.32 4.19
C ALA A 336 14.63 -23.33 5.23
N GLN A 337 15.40 -23.55 6.31
CA GLN A 337 15.09 -24.54 7.36
C GLN A 337 13.70 -24.32 7.97
N ASN A 338 13.26 -23.06 8.06
CA ASN A 338 11.90 -22.69 8.38
C ASN A 338 11.26 -22.11 7.11
N LYS A 339 10.11 -22.67 6.70
CA LYS A 339 9.36 -22.15 5.56
C LYS A 339 9.09 -20.65 5.74
N SER A 340 9.46 -19.88 4.72
CA SER A 340 9.18 -18.45 4.65
C SER A 340 7.68 -18.22 4.48
N VAL A 341 7.21 -17.02 4.82
CA VAL A 341 5.82 -16.63 4.52
C VAL A 341 5.59 -16.66 3.00
N SER A 342 6.54 -16.18 2.20
CA SER A 342 6.45 -16.21 0.72
C SER A 342 6.27 -17.62 0.15
N GLU A 343 6.97 -18.63 0.70
CA GLU A 343 6.80 -20.03 0.30
C GLU A 343 5.43 -20.58 0.69
N LEU A 344 4.96 -20.24 1.89
CA LEU A 344 3.63 -20.62 2.37
C LEU A 344 2.53 -20.07 1.45
N LEU A 345 2.64 -18.79 1.06
CA LEU A 345 1.67 -18.15 0.15
C LEU A 345 1.73 -18.74 -1.25
N SER A 346 2.93 -19.06 -1.75
CA SER A 346 3.11 -19.76 -3.02
C SER A 346 2.46 -21.15 -2.99
N ALA A 347 2.64 -21.91 -1.91
CA ALA A 347 2.03 -23.22 -1.73
C ALA A 347 0.51 -23.15 -1.58
N ALA A 348 -0.02 -22.10 -0.94
CA ALA A 348 -1.46 -21.87 -0.83
C ALA A 348 -2.09 -21.67 -2.22
N TRP A 349 -1.48 -20.83 -3.07
CA TRP A 349 -1.93 -20.63 -4.45
C TRP A 349 -1.86 -21.92 -5.28
N GLN A 350 -0.77 -22.69 -5.17
CA GLN A 350 -0.67 -23.99 -5.85
C GLN A 350 -1.75 -24.95 -5.38
N THR A 351 -2.05 -24.99 -4.08
CA THR A 351 -3.09 -25.87 -3.52
C THR A 351 -4.47 -25.44 -3.99
N ALA A 352 -4.77 -24.13 -3.98
CA ALA A 352 -6.05 -23.60 -4.46
C ALA A 352 -6.32 -23.94 -5.92
N GLN A 353 -5.29 -23.93 -6.77
CA GLN A 353 -5.43 -24.26 -8.19
C GLN A 353 -5.56 -25.77 -8.45
N ASN A 354 -4.81 -26.59 -7.70
CA ASN A 354 -4.78 -28.03 -7.88
C ASN A 354 -5.96 -28.75 -7.19
N ASP A 355 -6.44 -28.21 -6.08
CA ASP A 355 -7.52 -28.79 -5.27
C ASP A 355 -8.42 -27.69 -4.65
N PRO A 356 -9.19 -26.96 -5.48
CA PRO A 356 -10.03 -25.86 -5.00
C PRO A 356 -11.13 -26.31 -4.03
N LEU A 357 -11.60 -27.57 -4.13
CA LEU A 357 -12.68 -28.08 -3.29
C LEU A 357 -12.21 -28.35 -1.85
N ASN A 358 -10.95 -28.74 -1.66
CA ASN A 358 -10.38 -28.95 -0.33
C ASN A 358 -9.50 -27.80 0.16
N PHE A 359 -9.32 -26.75 -0.64
CA PHE A 359 -8.49 -25.60 -0.29
C PHE A 359 -8.90 -24.95 1.04
N TYR A 360 -10.20 -24.85 1.32
CA TYR A 360 -10.69 -24.27 2.58
C TYR A 360 -10.12 -24.97 3.83
N GLN A 361 -10.04 -26.30 3.81
CA GLN A 361 -9.46 -27.06 4.93
C GLN A 361 -7.95 -26.78 5.04
N HIS A 362 -7.25 -26.78 3.89
CA HIS A 362 -5.82 -26.45 3.85
C HIS A 362 -5.54 -25.05 4.40
N GLU A 363 -6.30 -24.04 3.96
CA GLU A 363 -6.19 -22.65 4.41
C GLU A 363 -6.41 -22.56 5.93
N THR A 364 -7.46 -23.20 6.42
CA THR A 364 -7.78 -23.26 7.86
C THR A 364 -6.63 -23.89 8.67
N ASP A 365 -6.07 -25.01 8.21
CA ASP A 365 -4.98 -25.71 8.90
C ASP A 365 -3.70 -24.86 8.95
N VAL A 366 -3.35 -24.23 7.82
CA VAL A 366 -2.17 -23.37 7.72
C VAL A 366 -2.31 -22.13 8.60
N ILE A 367 -3.47 -21.47 8.58
CA ILE A 367 -3.74 -20.28 9.41
C ILE A 367 -3.74 -20.64 10.89
N ASN A 368 -4.35 -21.76 11.27
CA ASN A 368 -4.31 -22.24 12.65
C ASN A 368 -2.87 -22.58 13.08
N GLY A 369 -2.06 -23.13 12.18
CA GLY A 369 -0.63 -23.35 12.40
C GLY A 369 0.13 -22.05 12.67
N LEU A 370 -0.13 -21.00 11.88
CA LEU A 370 0.45 -19.67 12.09
C LEU A 370 -0.03 -19.05 13.41
N LYS A 371 -1.33 -19.10 13.70
CA LYS A 371 -1.91 -18.60 14.97
C LYS A 371 -1.25 -19.31 16.16
N ALA A 372 -1.11 -20.63 16.11
CA ALA A 372 -0.43 -21.40 17.16
C ALA A 372 1.06 -21.05 17.29
N GLN A 373 1.78 -20.88 16.17
CA GLN A 373 3.18 -20.42 16.18
C GLN A 373 3.29 -19.02 16.81
N PHE A 374 2.30 -18.18 16.58
CA PHE A 374 2.17 -16.86 17.18
C PHE A 374 1.50 -16.89 18.55
N GLY A 375 1.30 -18.03 19.20
CA GLY A 375 0.73 -18.09 20.56
C GLY A 375 -0.69 -17.52 20.69
N LEU A 376 -1.45 -17.48 19.59
CA LEU A 376 -2.84 -17.07 19.55
C LEU A 376 -3.75 -18.29 19.67
N SER A 377 -4.88 -18.15 20.37
CA SER A 377 -5.86 -19.23 20.47
C SER A 377 -6.50 -19.51 19.11
N THR A 378 -6.60 -20.79 18.74
CA THR A 378 -7.33 -21.25 17.54
C THR A 378 -8.85 -21.28 17.73
N GLY A 379 -9.35 -20.61 18.78
CA GLY A 379 -10.76 -20.63 19.15
C GLY A 379 -11.59 -19.92 18.10
N GLY A 380 -12.44 -20.68 17.39
CA GLY A 380 -13.43 -20.13 16.48
C GLY A 380 -14.25 -19.06 17.20
N SER A 381 -14.32 -17.89 16.57
CA SER A 381 -15.28 -16.84 16.89
C SER A 381 -16.64 -17.49 17.10
N LYS A 382 -17.16 -17.45 18.33
CA LYS A 382 -18.52 -17.86 18.64
C LYS A 382 -19.52 -16.84 18.11
#